data_AF-A0A1I2Z666-F1
#
_entry.id   AF-A0A1I2Z666-F1
#
_cell.length_a   1.000
_cell.length_b   1.000
_cell.length_c   1.000
_cell.angle_alpha   90.00
_cell.angle_beta   90.00
_cell.angle_gamma   90.00
#
_symmetry.space_group_name_H-M   'P 1'
#
loop_
_entity.id
_entity.type
_entity.pdbx_description
1 polymer ?
#
loop_
_entity_poly.entity_id
_entity_poly.type
_entity_poly.pdbx_seq_one_letter_code
_entity_poly.pdbx_strand_id
1 'polypeptide(L)' 'MAFRPIERLPMEIEHYNLEMIKPETAIEMLAKNGIKMDREEAKKVLELLYFLVKLSVNQIVDTENSKI' A
#
# COMPACT_ATOMS: atom_id res chain seq x y z
N MET A 1 26.59 19.24 10.70
CA MET A 1 25.17 19.06 10.31
C MET A 1 24.67 17.79 10.99
N ALA A 2 23.67 17.90 11.86
CA ALA A 2 23.10 16.74 12.57
C ALA A 2 22.13 15.99 11.64
N PHE A 3 22.34 14.68 11.48
CA PHE A 3 21.35 13.78 10.88
C PHE A 3 20.10 13.76 11.77
N ARG A 4 18.96 14.21 11.25
CA ARG A 4 17.69 14.05 11.96
C ARG A 4 17.20 12.61 11.76
N PRO A 5 16.76 11.90 12.82
CA PRO A 5 16.14 10.59 12.67
C PRO A 5 14.86 10.75 11.84
N ILE A 6 14.60 9.80 10.94
CA ILE A 6 13.31 9.71 10.24
C ILE A 6 12.27 9.41 11.32
N GLU A 7 11.56 10.45 11.78
CA GLU A 7 10.41 10.29 12.66
C GLU A 7 9.40 9.38 11.93
N ARG A 8 9.11 8.21 12.51
CA ARG A 8 8.01 7.37 12.02
C ARG A 8 6.73 8.16 12.23
N LEU A 9 6.26 8.82 11.18
CA LEU A 9 4.93 9.40 11.17
C LEU A 9 3.93 8.27 11.43
N PRO A 10 3.04 8.38 12.44
CA PRO A 10 1.92 7.48 12.53
C PRO A 10 1.11 7.68 11.26
N MET A 11 1.08 6.68 10.38
CA MET A 11 0.22 6.71 9.21
C MET A 11 -1.21 6.54 9.70
N GLU A 12 -1.82 7.65 10.13
CA GLU A 12 -3.26 7.77 10.11
C GLU A 12 -3.67 7.60 8.65
N ILE A 13 -4.35 6.48 8.36
CA ILE A 13 -4.90 6.17 7.04
C ILE A 13 -6.13 7.06 6.86
N GLU A 14 -5.93 8.37 6.81
CA GLU A 14 -6.97 9.36 6.54
C GLU A 14 -6.82 9.94 5.14
N HIS A 15 -6.48 9.13 4.14
CA HIS A 15 -6.69 9.49 2.75
C HIS A 15 -7.34 8.31 2.03
N TYR A 16 -8.67 8.24 2.10
CA TYR A 16 -9.45 7.61 1.03
C TYR A 16 -9.24 8.45 -0.24
N ASN A 17 -8.10 8.23 -0.91
CA ASN A 17 -7.85 8.75 -2.24
C ASN A 17 -8.98 8.25 -3.14
N LEU A 18 -9.63 9.17 -3.86
CA LEU A 18 -10.74 8.87 -4.78
C LEU A 18 -10.39 7.83 -5.86
N GLU A 19 -9.10 7.54 -6.08
CA GLU A 19 -8.59 6.54 -7.04
C GLU A 19 -8.20 5.19 -6.42
N MET A 20 -8.37 5.00 -5.09
CA MET A 20 -8.08 3.72 -4.45
C MET A 20 -9.22 2.72 -4.68
N ILE A 21 -8.87 1.48 -5.02
CA ILE A 21 -9.82 0.39 -5.16
C ILE A 21 -10.52 0.21 -3.80
N LYS A 22 -11.86 0.25 -3.81
CA LYS A 22 -12.64 0.02 -2.58
C LYS A 22 -12.63 -1.46 -2.21
N PRO A 23 -12.73 -1.82 -0.91
CA PRO A 23 -12.83 -3.21 -0.48
C PRO A 23 -13.92 -3.98 -1.22
N GLU A 24 -15.07 -3.36 -1.48
CA GLU A 24 -16.19 -3.96 -2.19
C GLU A 24 -15.82 -4.33 -3.63
N THR A 25 -15.07 -3.46 -4.32
CA THR A 25 -14.53 -3.73 -5.65
C THR A 25 -13.50 -4.85 -5.63
N ALA A 26 -12.64 -4.90 -4.61
CA ALA A 26 -11.67 -5.98 -4.46
C ALA A 26 -12.36 -7.34 -4.25
N ILE A 27 -13.43 -7.39 -3.46
CA ILE A 27 -14.26 -8.59 -3.27
C ILE A 27 -14.81 -9.06 -4.62
N GLU A 28 -15.41 -8.18 -5.41
CA GLU A 28 -15.95 -8.54 -6.73
C GLU A 28 -14.87 -9.05 -7.69
N MET A 29 -13.71 -8.40 -7.73
CA MET A 29 -12.60 -8.79 -8.59
C MET A 29 -12.02 -10.15 -8.19
N LEU A 30 -11.86 -10.40 -6.89
CA LEU A 30 -11.30 -11.65 -6.37
C LEU A 30 -12.31 -12.80 -6.46
N ALA A 31 -13.61 -12.51 -6.32
CA ALA A 31 -14.68 -13.49 -6.52
C ALA A 31 -14.70 -14.04 -7.96
N LYS A 32 -14.39 -13.21 -8.97
CA LYS A 32 -14.24 -13.68 -10.37
C LYS A 32 -13.13 -14.71 -10.54
N ASN A 33 -12.17 -14.74 -9.62
CA ASN A 33 -11.07 -15.71 -9.58
C ASN A 33 -11.33 -16.85 -8.58
N GLY A 34 -12.56 -17.00 -8.08
CA GLY A 34 -12.93 -18.04 -7.13
C GLY A 34 -12.51 -17.78 -5.68
N ILE A 35 -11.94 -16.60 -5.39
CA ILE A 35 -11.53 -16.22 -4.04
C ILE A 35 -12.66 -15.45 -3.38
N LYS A 36 -13.28 -16.06 -2.37
CA LYS A 36 -14.30 -15.42 -1.54
C LYS A 36 -13.65 -14.88 -0.29
N MET A 37 -13.98 -13.64 0.05
CA MET A 37 -13.53 -12.99 1.28
C MET A 37 -14.57 -11.97 1.74
N ASP A 38 -14.54 -11.67 3.03
CA ASP A 38 -15.34 -10.60 3.60
C ASP A 38 -14.66 -9.22 3.43
N ARG A 39 -15.36 -8.18 3.90
CA ARG A 39 -14.90 -6.79 3.77
C ARG A 39 -13.63 -6.49 4.56
N GLU A 40 -13.48 -7.07 5.75
CA GLU A 40 -12.31 -6.83 6.60
C GLU A 40 -11.08 -7.57 6.05
N GLU A 41 -11.28 -8.76 5.51
CA GLU A 41 -10.26 -9.50 4.76
C GLU A 41 -9.81 -8.72 3.52
N ALA A 42 -10.76 -8.20 2.73
CA ALA A 42 -10.45 -7.39 1.55
C ALA A 42 -9.68 -6.11 1.90
N LYS A 43 -10.04 -5.46 3.00
CA LYS A 43 -9.31 -4.28 3.51
C LYS A 43 -7.85 -4.62 3.83
N LYS A 44 -7.60 -5.71 4.57
CA LYS A 44 -6.24 -6.16 4.91
C LYS A 44 -5.40 -6.52 3.68
N VAL A 45 -6.01 -7.16 2.69
CA VAL A 45 -5.34 -7.49 1.42
C VAL A 45 -4.95 -6.22 0.67
N LEU A 46 -5.86 -5.25 0.56
CA LEU A 46 -5.57 -3.97 -0.08
C LEU A 46 -4.45 -3.21 0.65
N GLU A 47 -4.49 -3.12 1.98
CA GLU A 47 -3.43 -2.49 2.79
C GLU A 47 -2.06 -3.14 2.53
N LEU A 48 -2.00 -4.48 2.48
CA LEU A 48 -0.77 -5.20 2.16
C LEU A 48 -0.27 -4.87 0.74
N LEU A 49 -1.14 -4.87 -0.26
CA LEU A 49 -0.78 -4.56 -1.64
C LEU A 49 -0.23 -3.12 -1.76
N TYR A 50 -0.88 -2.15 -1.10
CA TYR A 50 -0.41 -0.77 -1.08
C TYR A 50 0.96 -0.65 -0.40
N PHE A 51 1.15 -1.34 0.72
CA PHE A 51 2.44 -1.39 1.39
C PHE A 51 3.55 -1.96 0.49
N LEU A 52 3.27 -3.07 -0.21
CA LEU A 52 4.23 -3.69 -1.13
C LEU A 52 4.57 -2.78 -2.32
N VAL A 53 3.58 -2.12 -2.92
CA VAL A 53 3.82 -1.16 -4.01
C VAL A 53 4.71 -0.01 -3.52
N LYS A 54 4.41 0.54 -2.34
CA LYS A 54 5.21 1.62 -1.74
C LYS A 54 6.64 1.18 -1.46
N LEU A 55 6.83 -0.04 -0.94
CA LEU A 55 8.16 -0.62 -0.75
C LEU A 55 8.93 -0.76 -2.07
N SER A 56 8.30 -1.29 -3.11
CA SER A 56 8.94 -1.46 -4.42
C SER A 56 9.35 -0.12 -5.03
N VAL A 57 8.51 0.90 -4.93
CA VAL A 57 8.85 2.25 -5.40
C VAL A 57 10.04 2.81 -4.63
N ASN A 58 10.06 2.68 -3.30
CA ASN A 58 11.20 3.15 -2.48
C ASN A 58 12.50 2.43 -2.87
N GLN A 59 12.46 1.11 -3.08
CA GLN A 59 13.63 0.34 -3.50
C GLN A 59 14.16 0.76 -4.87
N ILE A 60 13.29 1.10 -5.81
CA ILE A 60 13.68 1.59 -7.14
C ILE A 60 14.34 2.96 -7.03
N VAL A 61 13.72 3.90 -6.31
CA VAL A 61 14.25 5.27 -6.12
C VAL A 61 15.61 5.25 -5.41
N ASP A 62 15.77 4.40 -4.38
CA ASP A 62 17.04 4.28 -3.66
C ASP A 62 18.14 3.60 -4.49
N THR A 63 17.78 2.69 -5.41
CA THR A 63 18.73 2.05 -6.32
C THR A 63 19.26 3.00 -7.40
N GLU A 64 18.45 3.95 -7.87
CA GLU A 64 18.88 4.96 -8.84
C GLU A 64 19.84 6.00 -8.22
N ASN A 65 19.65 6.35 -6.94
CA ASN A 65 20.55 7.25 -6.22
C ASN A 65 21.90 6.60 -5.81
N SER A 66 22.04 5.28 -5.88
CA SER A 66 23.28 4.57 -5.55
C SER A 66 24.24 4.40 -6.73
N LYS A 67 23.85 4.82 -7.95
CA LYS A 67 24.68 4.72 -9.17
C LYS A 67 25.31 6.05 -9.60
N ILE A 68 25.24 7.09 -8.75
CA ILE A 68 25.87 8.40 -8.98
C ILE A 68 27.04 8.58 -8.02
#